data_AF-A0A520MIL6-F1
#
_entry.id   AF-A0A520MIL6-F1
#
_cell.length_a   1.000
_cell.length_b   1.000
_cell.length_c   1.000
_cell.angle_alpha   90.00
_cell.angle_beta   90.00
_cell.angle_gamma   90.00
#
_symmetry.space_group_name_H-M   'P 1'
#
loop_
_entity.id
_entity.type
_entity.pdbx_description
1 polymer ?
#
loop_
_entity_poly.entity_id
_entity_poly.type
_entity_poly.pdbx_seq_one_letter_code
_entity_poly.pdbx_strand_id
1 'polypeptide(L)'
;MNSYRLLQKNVYHYSLAKLKKQGAIGVLDQLMEKHNISQSELGRVTGVPQATISRYINGTTKSLKFHSLKALAEYFQVPMEDIVLRRDDV
;
A
#
# COMPACT_ATOMS: atom_id res chain seq x y z
N MET A 1 5.22 -31.76 7.20
CA MET A 1 4.18 -30.76 7.56
C MET A 1 4.80 -29.38 7.40
N ASN A 2 4.43 -28.65 6.34
CA ASN A 2 5.18 -27.49 5.85
C ASN A 2 4.70 -26.20 6.55
N SER A 3 5.45 -25.75 7.57
CA SER A 3 5.13 -24.59 8.43
C SER A 3 4.93 -23.27 7.67
N TYR A 4 5.41 -23.19 6.42
CA TYR A 4 5.20 -22.05 5.52
C TYR A 4 3.74 -21.85 5.07
N ARG A 5 2.91 -22.91 5.10
CA ARG A 5 1.49 -22.84 4.66
C ARG A 5 0.57 -22.22 5.73
N LEU A 6 0.99 -22.19 6.98
CA LEU A 6 0.20 -21.65 8.10
C LEU A 6 0.40 -20.14 8.28
N LEU A 7 1.59 -19.61 7.95
CA LEU A 7 1.88 -18.17 8.01
C LEU A 7 1.16 -17.39 6.90
N GLN A 8 0.99 -17.97 5.71
CA GLN A 8 0.25 -17.31 4.63
C GLN A 8 -1.24 -17.18 4.94
N LYS A 9 -1.88 -18.16 5.58
CA LYS A 9 -3.33 -18.12 5.84
C LYS A 9 -3.75 -17.01 6.82
N ASN A 10 -2.96 -16.74 7.87
CA ASN A 10 -3.33 -15.73 8.87
C ASN A 10 -3.25 -14.29 8.34
N VAL A 11 -2.29 -14.00 7.45
CA VAL A 11 -2.16 -12.67 6.81
C VAL A 11 -3.29 -12.47 5.79
N TYR A 12 -3.61 -13.48 4.97
CA TYR A 12 -4.68 -13.40 3.96
C TYR A 12 -6.07 -13.21 4.58
N HIS A 13 -6.36 -13.85 5.73
CA HIS A 13 -7.66 -13.69 6.38
C HIS A 13 -7.82 -12.33 7.06
N TYR A 14 -6.74 -11.70 7.55
CA TYR A 14 -6.77 -10.33 8.06
C TYR A 14 -7.08 -9.32 6.95
N SER A 15 -6.61 -9.57 5.72
CA SER A 15 -6.90 -8.69 4.58
C SER A 15 -8.38 -8.76 4.19
N LEU A 16 -8.93 -9.95 3.87
CA LEU A 16 -10.33 -10.10 3.39
C LEU A 16 -11.41 -9.45 4.27
N ALA A 17 -11.24 -9.48 5.60
CA ALA A 17 -12.18 -8.85 6.53
C ALA A 17 -12.08 -7.31 6.54
N LYS A 18 -10.88 -6.76 6.31
CA LYS A 18 -10.65 -5.31 6.18
C LYS A 18 -11.10 -4.78 4.81
N LEU A 19 -10.89 -5.56 3.74
CA LEU A 19 -11.26 -5.25 2.35
C LEU A 19 -12.78 -5.08 2.14
N LYS A 20 -13.63 -5.70 2.96
CA LYS A 20 -15.11 -5.55 2.88
C LYS A 20 -15.65 -4.26 3.52
N LYS A 21 -14.87 -3.55 4.34
CA LYS A 21 -15.38 -2.43 5.16
C LYS A 21 -15.06 -1.05 4.58
N GLN A 22 -14.15 -0.95 3.61
CA GLN A 22 -13.67 0.33 3.06
C GLN A 22 -13.45 0.18 1.55
N GLY A 23 -14.34 0.79 0.76
CA GLY A 23 -14.21 0.83 -0.70
C GLY A 23 -12.97 1.60 -1.13
N ALA A 24 -12.34 1.15 -2.22
CA ALA A 24 -11.04 1.57 -2.75
C ALA A 24 -9.84 1.04 -1.97
N ILE A 25 -9.31 -0.06 -2.46
CA ILE A 25 -8.00 -0.58 -2.10
C ILE A 25 -7.06 -0.09 -3.21
N GLY A 26 -6.15 0.85 -2.96
CA GLY A 26 -5.32 1.49 -4.01
C GLY A 26 -4.06 0.70 -4.36
N VAL A 27 -3.49 0.89 -5.56
CA VAL A 27 -2.29 0.14 -6.03
C VAL A 27 -1.07 0.25 -5.09
N LEU A 28 -0.96 1.33 -4.31
CA LEU A 28 0.09 1.48 -3.30
C LEU A 28 0.11 0.35 -2.27
N ASP A 29 -1.05 -0.18 -1.86
CA ASP A 29 -1.09 -1.26 -0.87
C ASP A 29 -0.59 -2.60 -1.45
N GLN A 30 -0.84 -2.86 -2.73
CA GLN A 30 -0.35 -4.02 -3.46
C GLN A 30 1.16 -3.97 -3.61
N LEU A 31 1.70 -2.79 -3.93
CA LEU A 31 3.15 -2.58 -3.99
C LEU A 31 3.79 -2.84 -2.63
N MET A 32 3.17 -2.40 -1.54
CA MET A 32 3.64 -2.70 -0.20
C MET A 32 3.60 -4.19 0.14
N GLU A 33 2.53 -4.89 -0.22
CA GLU A 33 2.40 -6.34 -0.02
C GLU A 33 3.45 -7.11 -0.83
N LYS A 34 3.64 -6.77 -2.10
CA LYS A 34 4.64 -7.39 -3.00
C LYS A 34 6.07 -7.21 -2.50
N HIS A 35 6.37 -6.05 -1.92
CA HIS A 35 7.68 -5.73 -1.36
C HIS A 35 7.82 -6.13 0.13
N ASN A 36 6.78 -6.73 0.74
CA ASN A 36 6.73 -7.11 2.14
C ASN A 36 7.17 -5.97 3.10
N ILE A 37 6.67 -4.75 2.86
CA ILE A 37 7.02 -3.55 3.61
C ILE A 37 5.81 -2.96 4.34
N SER A 38 6.00 -2.55 5.59
CA SER A 38 4.97 -1.90 6.40
C SER A 38 4.86 -0.40 6.10
N GLN A 39 3.77 0.26 6.50
CA GLN A 39 3.60 1.70 6.26
C GLN A 39 4.61 2.55 7.04
N SER A 40 4.99 2.11 8.25
CA SER A 40 5.99 2.78 9.07
C SER A 40 7.38 2.65 8.44
N GLU A 41 7.71 1.46 7.95
CA GLU A 41 8.98 1.22 7.27
C GLU A 41 9.06 1.99 5.96
N LEU A 42 7.99 1.96 5.16
CA LEU A 42 7.90 2.73 3.92
C LEU A 42 8.10 4.22 4.20
N GLY A 43 7.48 4.74 5.25
CA GLY A 43 7.65 6.15 5.62
C GLY A 43 9.08 6.49 6.06
N ARG A 44 9.75 5.58 6.76
CA ARG A 44 11.15 5.74 7.17
C ARG A 44 12.09 5.78 5.96
N VAL A 45 11.91 4.89 4.99
CA VAL A 45 12.83 4.77 3.84
C VAL A 45 12.54 5.80 2.72
N THR A 46 11.30 6.26 2.59
CA THR A 46 10.91 7.25 1.55
C THR A 46 10.84 8.68 2.07
N GLY A 47 10.87 8.89 3.39
CA GLY A 47 10.64 10.18 4.01
C GLY A 47 9.18 10.67 3.95
N VAL A 48 8.25 9.88 3.39
CA VAL A 48 6.83 10.21 3.39
C VAL A 48 6.24 9.87 4.76
N PRO A 49 5.55 10.79 5.45
CA PRO A 49 4.99 10.48 6.76
C PRO A 49 4.04 9.27 6.73
N GLN A 50 4.19 8.32 7.65
CA GLN A 50 3.32 7.13 7.74
C GLN A 50 1.84 7.50 7.80
N ALA A 51 1.49 8.59 8.50
CA ALA A 51 0.12 9.09 8.57
C ALA A 51 -0.41 9.54 7.19
N THR A 52 0.46 10.09 6.33
CA THR A 52 0.11 10.44 4.94
C THR A 52 -0.14 9.18 4.12
N ILE A 53 0.72 8.17 4.22
CA ILE A 53 0.55 6.85 3.56
C ILE A 53 -0.77 6.21 4.00
N SER A 54 -1.04 6.17 5.30
CA SER A 54 -2.27 5.62 5.87
C SER A 54 -3.52 6.33 5.36
N ARG A 55 -3.55 7.67 5.41
CA ARG A 55 -4.69 8.45 4.90
C ARG A 55 -4.91 8.25 3.41
N TYR A 56 -3.84 8.10 2.64
CA TYR A 56 -3.92 7.85 1.19
C TYR A 56 -4.49 6.46 0.90
N ILE A 57 -3.96 5.41 1.54
CA ILE A 57 -4.46 4.04 1.40
C ILE A 57 -5.93 3.93 1.84
N ASN A 58 -6.32 4.62 2.91
CA ASN A 58 -7.71 4.62 3.40
C ASN A 58 -8.62 5.61 2.64
N GLY A 59 -8.16 6.23 1.55
CA GLY A 59 -8.95 7.15 0.72
C GLY A 59 -9.34 8.48 1.37
N THR A 60 -8.86 8.78 2.59
CA THR A 60 -9.10 10.06 3.28
C THR A 60 -8.35 11.21 2.60
N THR A 61 -7.17 10.91 2.05
CA THR A 61 -6.41 11.82 1.18
C THR A 61 -6.57 11.35 -0.25
N LYS A 62 -7.23 12.14 -1.10
CA LYS A 62 -7.51 11.77 -2.50
C LYS A 62 -6.29 11.86 -3.42
N SER A 63 -5.29 12.66 -3.07
CA SER A 63 -4.08 12.87 -3.88
C SER A 63 -2.87 13.16 -3.00
N LEU A 64 -1.70 12.67 -3.42
CA LEU A 64 -0.42 12.96 -2.79
C LEU A 64 0.19 14.24 -3.38
N LYS A 65 1.00 14.93 -2.58
CA LYS A 65 1.88 15.99 -3.10
C LYS A 65 2.92 15.38 -4.01
N PHE A 66 3.37 16.14 -5.02
CA PHE A 66 4.37 15.69 -6.00
C PHE A 66 5.60 15.05 -5.37
N HIS A 67 6.20 15.66 -4.34
CA HIS A 67 7.39 15.09 -3.71
C HIS A 67 7.13 13.71 -3.09
N SER A 68 5.95 13.51 -2.49
CA SER A 68 5.60 12.24 -1.84
C SER A 68 5.33 11.18 -2.90
N LEU A 69 4.62 11.57 -3.96
CA LEU A 69 4.33 10.70 -5.09
C LEU A 69 5.62 10.23 -5.77
N LYS A 70 6.53 11.16 -6.06
CA LYS A 70 7.85 10.87 -6.65
C LYS A 70 8.68 9.94 -5.77
N ALA A 71 8.76 10.21 -4.47
CA ALA A 71 9.54 9.38 -3.54
C ALA A 71 9.01 7.94 -3.45
N LEU A 72 7.69 7.75 -3.46
CA LEU A 72 7.08 6.42 -3.48
C LEU A 72 7.34 5.70 -4.82
N ALA A 73 7.14 6.41 -5.94
CA ALA A 73 7.38 5.87 -7.28
C ALA A 73 8.84 5.44 -7.48
N GLU A 74 9.80 6.26 -7.04
CA GLU A 74 11.23 5.94 -7.08
C GLU A 74 11.58 4.73 -6.23
N TYR A 75 11.02 4.62 -5.02
CA TYR A 75 11.25 3.48 -4.14
C TYR A 75 10.73 2.16 -4.75
N PHE A 76 9.52 2.18 -5.32
CA PHE A 76 8.92 1.00 -5.93
C PHE A 76 9.37 0.76 -7.37
N GLN A 77 10.16 1.66 -7.95
CA GLN A 77 10.62 1.62 -9.33
C GLN A 77 9.48 1.49 -10.35
N VAL A 78 8.43 2.27 -10.14
CA VAL A 78 7.25 2.34 -11.01
C VAL A 78 7.00 3.78 -11.48
N PRO A 79 6.29 3.99 -12.60
CA PRO A 79 5.75 5.29 -12.96
C PRO A 79 4.90 5.91 -11.82
N MET A 80 4.86 7.23 -11.72
CA MET A 80 4.05 7.92 -10.71
C MET A 80 2.54 7.66 -10.90
N GLU A 81 2.14 7.45 -12.14
CA GLU A 81 0.79 7.09 -12.57
C GLU A 81 0.32 5.82 -11.86
N ASP A 82 1.19 4.83 -11.72
CA ASP A 82 0.87 3.55 -11.07
C ASP A 82 0.55 3.73 -9.57
N ILE A 83 1.13 4.73 -8.91
CA ILE A 83 0.82 5.04 -7.50
C ILE A 83 -0.57 5.67 -7.34
N VAL A 84 -1.08 6.35 -8.37
CA VAL A 84 -2.39 7.03 -8.35
C VAL A 84 -3.55 6.18 -8.88
N LEU A 85 -3.25 5.05 -9.52
CA LEU A 85 -4.27 4.11 -9.97
C LEU A 85 -5.10 3.57 -8.79
N ARG A 86 -6.43 3.60 -8.96
CA ARG A 86 -7.34 2.89 -8.07
C ARG A 86 -7.59 1.51 -8.64
N ARG A 87 -7.77 0.51 -7.77
CA ARG A 87 -8.08 -0.86 -8.24
C ARG A 87 -9.36 -0.96 -9.06
N ASP A 88 -10.31 -0.03 -8.88
CA ASP A 88 -11.55 0.00 -9.66
C ASP A 88 -11.31 0.44 -11.12
N ASP A 89 -10.11 0.98 -11.43
CA ASP A 89 -9.70 1.47 -12.75
C ASP A 89 -8.88 0.43 -13.55
N VAL A 90 -8.63 -0.77 -12.98
CA VAL A 90 -7.78 -1.83 -13.57
C VAL A 90 -8.59 -3.09 -13.87
#